data_AF-A0A257AJM7-F1
#
_entry.id   AF-A0A257AJM7-F1
#
_cell.length_a   1.000
_cell.length_b   1.000
_cell.length_c   1.000
_cell.angle_alpha   90.00
_cell.angle_beta   90.00
_cell.angle_gamma   90.00
#
_symmetry.space_group_name_H-M   'P 1'
#
loop_
_entity.id
_entity.type
_entity.pdbx_description
1 polymer ?
#
loop_
_entity_poly.entity_id
_entity_poly.type
_entity_poly.pdbx_seq_one_letter_code
_entity_poly.pdbx_strand_id
1 'polypeptide(L)'
;MQGKREAEEEEGKRSEEGEKTAEELLLVGEKFLGEGRYEEAIEIYKEIVRKEPIRPTLAKVCNDCGVAYASLEQYEMAKGFFNAALNLSRYLMKGFFNAALNLSRYLMDEGISACYNLALLYKTTGEAEKAEQYFKRGEMIKQEHKRRDEEAERVFGAEV
;
A
#
# COMPACT_ATOMS: atom_id res chain seq x y z
N MET A 1 12.69 40.98 -17.61
CA MET A 1 12.29 40.16 -16.44
C MET A 1 10.87 39.58 -16.55
N GLN A 2 10.00 40.05 -17.46
CA GLN A 2 8.68 39.44 -17.69
C GLN A 2 8.73 38.06 -18.37
N GLY A 3 9.56 37.87 -19.40
CA GLY A 3 9.61 36.59 -20.14
C GLY A 3 10.20 35.38 -19.41
N LYS A 4 10.79 35.54 -18.22
CA LYS A 4 11.20 34.39 -17.37
C LYS A 4 10.07 33.92 -16.46
N ARG A 5 9.22 34.83 -15.96
CA ARG A 5 8.07 34.48 -15.11
C ARG A 5 6.94 33.82 -15.90
N GLU A 6 6.73 34.25 -17.14
CA GLU A 6 5.72 33.65 -18.02
C GLU A 6 6.13 32.22 -18.45
N ALA A 7 7.44 31.95 -18.63
CA ALA A 7 7.95 30.62 -18.91
C ALA A 7 7.89 29.68 -17.69
N GLU A 8 8.15 30.19 -16.47
CA GLU A 8 8.02 29.44 -15.21
C GLU A 8 6.54 29.17 -14.84
N GLU A 9 5.61 30.08 -15.15
CA GLU A 9 4.17 29.85 -15.01
C GLU A 9 3.60 28.90 -16.08
N GLU A 10 4.13 28.90 -17.31
CA GLU A 10 3.78 27.90 -18.33
C GLU A 10 4.34 26.51 -18.01
N GLU A 11 5.56 26.39 -17.47
CA GLU A 11 6.09 25.10 -16.98
C GLU A 11 5.31 24.59 -15.77
N GLY A 12 4.90 25.47 -14.85
CA GLY A 12 4.05 25.12 -13.71
C GLY A 12 2.64 24.65 -14.12
N LYS A 13 2.04 25.26 -15.15
CA LYS A 13 0.73 24.84 -15.67
C LYS A 13 0.79 23.61 -16.59
N ARG A 14 1.90 23.43 -17.32
CA ARG A 14 2.10 22.26 -18.20
C ARG A 14 2.41 20.98 -17.41
N SER A 15 2.90 21.09 -16.17
CA SER A 15 3.10 19.96 -15.25
C SER A 15 1.79 19.37 -14.72
N GLU A 16 0.70 20.14 -14.65
CA GLU A 16 -0.58 19.68 -14.08
C GLU A 16 -1.53 19.02 -15.10
N GLU A 17 -1.34 19.20 -16.41
CA GLU A 17 -2.33 18.76 -17.42
C GLU A 17 -2.01 17.40 -18.10
N GLY A 18 -1.07 16.62 -17.57
CA GLY A 18 -0.78 15.28 -18.10
C GLY A 18 0.04 14.35 -17.21
N GLU A 19 0.36 14.76 -15.98
CA GLU A 19 1.06 13.90 -15.03
C GLU A 19 0.09 12.94 -14.36
N LYS A 20 0.39 11.64 -14.46
CA LYS A 20 -0.39 10.58 -13.81
C LYS A 20 -0.47 10.82 -12.30
N THR A 21 -1.64 10.61 -11.73
CA THR A 21 -1.83 10.65 -10.28
C THR A 21 -1.06 9.52 -9.59
N ALA A 22 -0.85 9.63 -8.28
CA ALA A 22 -0.25 8.54 -7.49
C ALA A 22 -1.04 7.23 -7.62
N GLU A 23 -2.36 7.32 -7.73
CA GLU A 23 -3.27 6.19 -7.91
C GLU A 23 -3.17 5.58 -9.32
N GLU A 24 -3.06 6.41 -10.36
CA GLU A 24 -2.86 5.93 -11.73
C GLU A 24 -1.48 5.27 -11.90
N LEU A 25 -0.45 5.84 -11.27
CA LEU A 25 0.88 5.25 -11.21
C LEU A 25 0.88 3.95 -10.42
N LEU A 26 0.07 3.84 -9.36
CA LEU A 26 -0.04 2.60 -8.59
C LEU A 26 -0.51 1.45 -9.48
N LEU A 27 -1.53 1.67 -10.33
CA LEU A 27 -2.01 0.67 -11.29
C LEU A 27 -0.91 0.24 -12.28
N VAL A 28 -0.06 1.18 -12.70
CA VAL A 28 1.08 0.88 -13.58
C VAL A 28 2.12 0.02 -12.85
N GLY A 29 2.45 0.37 -11.60
CA GLY A 29 3.39 -0.40 -10.78
C GLY A 29 2.87 -1.81 -10.50
N GLU A 30 1.59 -1.95 -10.13
CA GLU A 30 0.92 -3.26 -9.93
C GLU A 30 0.94 -4.11 -11.20
N LYS A 31 0.75 -3.50 -12.37
CA LYS A 31 0.86 -4.20 -13.65
C LYS A 31 2.27 -4.75 -13.86
N PHE A 32 3.32 -3.94 -13.67
CA PHE A 32 4.70 -4.41 -13.77
C PHE A 32 5.00 -5.51 -12.75
N LEU A 33 4.50 -5.37 -11.52
CA LEU A 33 4.64 -6.40 -10.49
C LEU A 33 4.01 -7.73 -10.92
N GLY A 34 2.80 -7.69 -11.47
CA GLY A 34 2.09 -8.86 -12.00
C GLY A 34 2.75 -9.49 -13.23
N GLU A 35 3.45 -8.69 -14.04
CA GLU A 35 4.26 -9.15 -15.18
C GLU A 35 5.63 -9.72 -14.77
N GLY A 36 5.99 -9.68 -13.48
CA GLY A 36 7.31 -10.10 -12.99
C GLY A 36 8.43 -9.09 -13.28
N ARG A 37 8.06 -7.86 -13.67
CA ARG A 37 8.96 -6.76 -14.01
C ARG A 37 9.26 -5.93 -12.77
N TYR A 38 9.98 -6.55 -11.83
CA TYR A 38 10.11 -6.05 -10.47
C TYR A 38 10.89 -4.73 -10.37
N GLU A 39 11.98 -4.57 -11.12
CA GLU A 39 12.77 -3.35 -11.14
C GLU A 39 11.97 -2.17 -11.69
N GLU A 40 11.17 -2.41 -12.72
CA GLU A 40 10.32 -1.40 -13.34
C GLU A 40 9.16 -1.01 -12.42
N ALA A 41 8.58 -1.97 -11.70
CA ALA A 41 7.62 -1.70 -10.64
C ALA A 41 8.23 -0.81 -9.54
N ILE A 42 9.45 -1.11 -9.10
CA ILE A 42 10.18 -0.33 -8.08
C ILE A 42 10.42 1.11 -8.53
N GLU A 43 10.76 1.36 -9.79
CA GLU A 43 10.94 2.72 -10.30
C GLU A 43 9.63 3.52 -10.28
N ILE A 44 8.51 2.90 -10.68
CA ILE A 44 7.18 3.51 -10.57
C ILE A 44 6.83 3.80 -9.10
N TYR A 45 7.09 2.86 -8.19
CA TYR A 45 6.82 3.06 -6.77
C TYR A 45 7.65 4.20 -6.16
N LYS A 46 8.92 4.36 -6.57
CA LYS A 46 9.75 5.52 -6.17
C LYS A 46 9.15 6.83 -6.68
N GLU A 47 8.63 6.85 -7.91
CA GLU A 47 7.94 8.02 -8.46
C GLU A 47 6.69 8.37 -7.63
N ILE A 48 5.87 7.38 -7.28
CA ILE A 48 4.70 7.59 -6.42
C ILE A 48 5.11 8.22 -5.09
N VAL A 49 6.15 7.70 -4.42
CA VAL A 49 6.62 8.24 -3.13
C VAL A 49 7.10 9.69 -3.25
N ARG A 50 7.76 10.07 -4.36
CA ARG A 50 8.18 11.46 -4.60
C ARG A 50 7.01 12.42 -4.76
N LYS A 51 5.84 11.92 -5.16
CA LYS A 51 4.59 12.69 -5.29
C LYS A 51 3.81 12.82 -3.96
N GLU A 52 4.40 12.39 -2.84
CA GLU A 52 3.82 12.49 -1.49
C GLU A 52 2.38 11.96 -1.41
N PRO A 53 2.17 10.66 -1.67
CA PRO A 53 0.85 10.09 -1.83
C PRO A 53 0.11 10.08 -0.49
N ILE A 54 -1.22 10.04 -0.54
CA ILE A 54 -2.01 9.85 0.67
C ILE A 54 -1.62 8.55 1.39
N ARG A 55 -1.79 8.52 2.70
CA ARG A 55 -1.36 7.39 3.55
C ARG A 55 -1.88 6.01 3.11
N PRO A 56 -3.13 5.84 2.64
CA PRO A 56 -3.58 4.55 2.10
C PRO A 56 -2.78 4.09 0.88
N THR A 57 -2.58 4.98 -0.10
CA THR A 57 -1.75 4.73 -1.29
C THR A 57 -0.32 4.41 -0.88
N LEU A 58 0.26 5.15 0.08
CA LEU A 58 1.59 4.87 0.60
C LEU A 58 1.70 3.47 1.23
N ALA A 59 0.71 3.05 2.03
CA ALA A 59 0.70 1.74 2.66
C ALA A 59 0.71 0.60 1.63
N LYS A 60 -0.08 0.78 0.57
CA LYS A 60 -0.17 -0.15 -0.56
C LYS A 60 1.13 -0.21 -1.35
N VAL A 61 1.71 0.94 -1.71
CA VAL A 61 3.03 1.02 -2.36
C VAL A 61 4.12 0.36 -1.51
N CYS A 62 4.12 0.55 -0.18
CA CYS A 62 5.07 -0.15 0.68
C CYS A 62 4.89 -1.67 0.63
N ASN A 63 3.66 -2.18 0.62
CA ASN A 63 3.44 -3.62 0.51
C ASN A 63 3.98 -4.15 -0.83
N ASP A 64 3.67 -3.47 -1.93
CA ASP A 64 4.01 -3.95 -3.27
C ASP A 64 5.51 -3.81 -3.58
N CYS A 65 6.17 -2.76 -3.07
CA CYS A 65 7.63 -2.69 -3.00
C CYS A 65 8.21 -3.92 -2.28
N GLY A 66 7.62 -4.29 -1.14
CA GLY A 66 8.05 -5.47 -0.39
C GLY A 66 7.97 -6.75 -1.22
N VAL A 67 6.90 -6.93 -1.99
CA VAL A 67 6.75 -8.06 -2.92
C VAL A 67 7.83 -8.02 -4.00
N ALA A 68 8.04 -6.87 -4.64
CA ALA A 68 9.06 -6.71 -5.68
C ALA A 68 10.47 -7.06 -5.16
N TYR A 69 10.86 -6.52 -4.00
CA TYR A 69 12.16 -6.83 -3.40
C TYR A 69 12.27 -8.30 -2.96
N ALA A 70 11.20 -8.92 -2.47
CA ALA A 70 11.20 -10.34 -2.11
C ALA A 70 11.41 -11.23 -3.34
N SER A 71 10.76 -10.90 -4.47
CA SER A 71 10.95 -11.60 -5.74
C SER A 71 12.34 -11.42 -6.33
N LEU A 72 13.02 -10.33 -6.00
CA LEU A 72 14.44 -10.10 -6.33
C LEU A 72 15.40 -10.67 -5.28
N GLU A 73 14.90 -11.50 -4.35
CA GLU A 73 15.66 -12.11 -3.24
C GLU A 73 16.33 -11.11 -2.28
N GLN A 74 15.92 -9.84 -2.33
CA GLN A 74 16.39 -8.78 -1.43
C GLN A 74 15.57 -8.76 -0.14
N TYR A 75 15.70 -9.84 0.64
CA TYR A 75 14.78 -10.13 1.75
C TYR A 75 14.76 -9.09 2.87
N GLU A 76 15.89 -8.45 3.19
CA GLU A 76 15.91 -7.41 4.24
C GLU A 76 15.20 -6.12 3.79
N MET A 77 15.33 -5.74 2.51
CA MET A 77 14.56 -4.63 1.95
C MET A 77 13.07 -4.95 1.95
N ALA A 78 12.70 -6.15 1.50
CA ALA A 78 11.32 -6.62 1.49
C ALA A 78 10.69 -6.56 2.89
N LYS A 79 11.41 -7.07 3.90
CA LYS A 79 10.99 -7.02 5.30
C LYS A 79 10.81 -5.60 5.82
N GLY A 80 11.71 -4.68 5.47
CA GLY A 80 11.58 -3.26 5.81
C GLY A 80 10.28 -2.66 5.26
N PHE A 81 10.01 -2.91 3.98
CA PHE A 81 8.82 -2.44 3.28
C PHE A 81 7.51 -3.04 3.80
N PHE A 82 7.46 -4.35 4.07
CA PHE A 82 6.28 -4.96 4.67
C PHE A 82 6.01 -4.44 6.09
N ASN A 83 7.05 -4.21 6.90
CA ASN A 83 6.88 -3.61 8.22
C ASN A 83 6.38 -2.16 8.12
N ALA A 84 6.86 -1.39 7.14
CA ALA A 84 6.36 -0.04 6.88
C ALA A 84 4.86 -0.06 6.50
N ALA A 85 4.45 -0.95 5.59
CA ALA A 85 3.05 -1.15 5.22
C ALA A 85 2.18 -1.49 6.44
N LEU A 86 2.62 -2.45 7.28
CA LEU A 86 1.89 -2.86 8.48
C LEU A 86 1.77 -1.74 9.53
N ASN A 87 2.79 -0.89 9.66
CA ASN A 87 2.75 0.24 10.58
C ASN A 87 1.82 1.35 10.08
N LEU A 88 1.85 1.65 8.78
CA LEU A 88 0.91 2.59 8.15
C LEU A 88 -0.53 2.09 8.29
N SER A 89 -0.77 0.80 8.02
CA SER A 89 -2.09 0.19 8.19
C SER A 89 -2.61 0.32 9.61
N ARG A 90 -1.77 0.05 10.61
CA ARG A 90 -2.13 0.19 12.03
C ARG A 90 -2.43 1.64 12.41
N TYR A 91 -1.66 2.58 11.87
CA TYR A 91 -1.88 3.99 12.13
C TYR A 91 -3.23 4.45 11.55
N LEU A 92 -3.54 4.03 10.32
CA LEU A 92 -4.80 4.35 9.64
C LEU A 92 -6.01 3.83 10.42
N MET A 93 -5.96 2.57 10.87
CA MET A 93 -7.03 1.97 11.69
C MET A 93 -7.28 2.71 13.01
N LYS A 94 -6.24 3.30 13.62
CA LYS A 94 -6.36 3.99 14.91
C LYS A 94 -6.77 5.45 14.80
N GLY A 95 -6.46 6.11 13.68
CA GLY A 95 -6.47 7.57 13.59
C GLY A 95 -7.53 8.18 12.68
N PHE A 96 -8.05 7.45 11.69
CA PHE A 96 -8.82 8.06 10.61
C PHE A 96 -10.03 7.23 10.21
N PHE A 97 -11.15 7.41 10.91
CA PHE A 97 -12.46 6.89 10.49
C PHE A 97 -13.22 7.85 9.56
N ASN A 98 -12.73 9.08 9.35
CA ASN A 98 -13.48 10.08 8.60
C ASN A 98 -12.96 10.26 7.15
N ALA A 99 -13.89 10.00 6.21
CA ALA A 99 -13.97 10.43 4.81
C ALA A 99 -13.31 9.61 3.69
N ALA A 100 -12.57 8.52 3.94
CA ALA A 100 -11.96 7.71 2.86
C ALA A 100 -12.33 6.22 2.90
N LEU A 101 -13.50 5.86 3.45
CA LEU A 101 -13.88 4.47 3.73
C LEU A 101 -13.83 3.57 2.48
N ASN A 102 -14.18 4.09 1.31
CA ASN A 102 -14.17 3.31 0.07
C ASN A 102 -12.77 3.13 -0.53
N LEU A 103 -11.96 4.19 -0.60
CA LEU A 103 -10.63 4.12 -1.19
C LEU A 103 -9.64 3.41 -0.27
N SER A 104 -9.71 3.64 1.04
CA SER A 104 -8.90 2.93 2.03
C SER A 104 -9.18 1.43 2.02
N ARG A 105 -10.44 1.03 1.88
CA ARG A 105 -10.83 -0.39 1.84
C ARG A 105 -10.47 -1.07 0.52
N TYR A 106 -10.41 -0.30 -0.58
CA TYR A 106 -9.93 -0.79 -1.87
C TYR A 106 -8.40 -0.98 -1.90
N LEU A 107 -7.65 -0.02 -1.38
CA LEU A 107 -6.18 -0.02 -1.46
C LEU A 107 -5.48 -0.78 -0.32
N MET A 108 -6.16 -0.99 0.81
CA MET A 108 -5.53 -1.54 2.01
C MET A 108 -6.45 -2.55 2.71
N ASP A 109 -5.93 -3.75 2.91
CA ASP A 109 -6.59 -4.87 3.59
C ASP A 109 -6.24 -4.90 5.09
N GLU A 110 -6.12 -3.72 5.69
CA GLU A 110 -5.73 -3.55 7.10
C GLU A 110 -4.35 -4.12 7.47
N GLY A 111 -3.51 -4.42 6.46
CA GLY A 111 -2.20 -5.01 6.66
C GLY A 111 -2.23 -6.54 6.77
N ILE A 112 -3.33 -7.19 6.38
CA ILE A 112 -3.41 -8.65 6.26
C ILE A 112 -2.37 -9.15 5.26
N SER A 113 -2.27 -8.54 4.07
CA SER A 113 -1.30 -8.89 3.03
C SER A 113 0.13 -8.72 3.52
N ALA A 114 0.42 -7.60 4.21
CA ALA A 114 1.74 -7.37 4.80
C ALA A 114 2.09 -8.44 5.86
N CYS A 115 1.12 -8.89 6.66
CA CYS A 115 1.33 -9.99 7.61
C CYS A 115 1.62 -11.31 6.90
N TYR A 116 0.86 -11.69 5.88
CA TYR A 116 1.10 -12.92 5.14
C TYR A 116 2.41 -12.89 4.36
N ASN A 117 2.76 -11.75 3.77
CA ASN A 117 4.03 -11.56 3.07
C ASN A 117 5.22 -11.67 4.04
N LEU A 118 5.13 -11.08 5.23
CA LEU A 118 6.14 -11.29 6.28
C LEU A 118 6.19 -12.76 6.71
N ALA A 119 5.04 -13.42 6.87
CA ALA A 119 5.00 -14.83 7.23
C ALA A 119 5.71 -15.71 6.19
N LEU A 120 5.43 -15.47 4.91
CA LEU A 120 6.07 -16.17 3.79
C LEU A 120 7.57 -15.87 3.77
N LEU A 121 7.97 -14.61 3.91
CA LEU A 121 9.37 -14.20 3.92
C LEU A 121 10.13 -14.90 5.06
N TYR A 122 9.61 -14.87 6.29
CA TYR A 122 10.23 -15.54 7.43
C TYR A 122 10.28 -17.06 7.27
N LYS A 123 9.28 -17.66 6.61
CA LYS A 123 9.31 -19.08 6.28
C LYS A 123 10.46 -19.38 5.31
N THR A 124 10.64 -18.55 4.29
CA THR A 124 11.72 -18.68 3.29
C THR A 124 13.11 -18.45 3.91
N THR A 125 13.25 -17.53 4.87
CA THR A 125 14.52 -17.25 5.56
C THR A 125 14.82 -18.23 6.71
N GLY A 126 13.96 -19.22 6.97
CA GLY A 126 14.16 -20.24 8.01
C GLY A 126 13.73 -19.85 9.42
N GLU A 127 13.07 -18.70 9.59
CA GLU A 127 12.58 -18.18 10.86
C GLU A 127 11.12 -18.62 11.14
N ALA A 128 10.91 -19.94 11.26
CA ALA A 128 9.58 -20.55 11.32
C ALA A 128 8.68 -20.00 12.45
N GLU A 129 9.23 -19.70 13.62
CA GLU A 129 8.45 -19.14 14.75
C GLU A 129 7.88 -17.76 14.40
N LYS A 130 8.67 -16.89 13.75
CA LYS A 130 8.18 -15.58 13.31
C LYS A 130 7.17 -15.74 12.18
N ALA A 131 7.39 -16.68 11.27
CA ALA A 131 6.43 -16.97 10.22
C ALA A 131 5.04 -17.31 10.80
N GLU A 132 4.99 -18.18 11.80
CA GLU A 132 3.75 -18.56 12.47
C GLU A 132 3.10 -17.36 13.20
N GLN A 133 3.89 -16.52 13.87
CA GLN A 133 3.39 -15.32 14.54
C GLN A 133 2.71 -14.36 13.56
N TYR A 134 3.35 -14.06 12.43
CA TYR A 134 2.79 -13.15 11.43
C TYR A 134 1.59 -13.77 10.71
N PHE A 135 1.58 -15.07 10.46
CA PHE A 135 0.42 -15.77 9.91
C PHE A 135 -0.79 -15.66 10.84
N LYS A 136 -0.63 -16.00 12.12
CA LYS A 136 -1.69 -15.87 13.14
C LYS A 136 -2.20 -14.45 13.27
N ARG A 137 -1.30 -13.46 13.17
CA ARG A 137 -1.67 -12.05 13.19
C ARG A 137 -2.53 -11.65 12.00
N GLY A 138 -2.18 -12.11 10.78
CA GLY A 138 -3.00 -11.88 9.58
C GLY A 138 -4.41 -12.47 9.73
N GLU A 139 -4.51 -13.71 10.20
CA GLU A 139 -5.80 -14.37 10.47
C GLU A 139 -6.65 -13.62 11.50
N MET A 140 -6.03 -13.14 12.58
CA MET A 140 -6.74 -12.37 13.61
C MET A 140 -7.34 -11.08 13.03
N ILE A 141 -6.57 -10.31 12.25
CA ILE A 141 -7.05 -9.06 11.64
C ILE A 141 -8.19 -9.37 10.67
N LYS A 142 -8.04 -10.42 9.85
CA LYS A 142 -9.06 -10.86 8.90
C LYS A 142 -10.38 -11.24 9.58
N GLN A 143 -10.31 -11.96 10.70
CA GLN A 143 -11.50 -12.32 11.48
C GLN A 143 -12.19 -11.09 12.08
N GLU A 144 -11.40 -10.16 12.63
CA GLU A 144 -11.93 -8.92 13.19
C GLU A 144 -12.55 -8.01 12.13
N HIS A 145 -11.97 -7.97 10.93
CA HIS A 145 -12.55 -7.27 9.77
C HIS A 145 -13.90 -7.86 9.38
N LYS A 146 -13.96 -9.17 9.18
CA LYS A 146 -15.23 -9.87 8.90
C LYS A 146 -16.28 -9.64 9.98
N ARG A 147 -15.88 -9.67 11.26
CA ARG A 147 -16.80 -9.44 12.39
C ARG A 147 -17.38 -8.03 12.38
N ARG A 148 -16.57 -7.01 12.11
CA ARG A 148 -17.01 -5.61 12.00
C ARG A 148 -17.93 -5.39 10.81
N ASP A 149 -17.63 -6.01 9.66
CA ASP A 149 -18.50 -5.94 8.48
C ASP A 149 -19.87 -6.57 8.77
N GLU A 150 -19.90 -7.78 9.33
CA GLU A 150 -21.14 -8.47 9.74
C GLU A 150 -21.94 -7.69 10.79
N GLU A 151 -21.26 -7.03 11.73
CA GLU A 151 -21.89 -6.18 12.74
C GLU A 151 -22.51 -4.93 12.10
N ALA A 152 -21.80 -4.26 11.19
CA ALA A 152 -22.31 -3.12 10.45
C ALA A 152 -23.54 -3.49 9.60
N GLU A 153 -23.47 -4.59 8.84
CA GLU A 153 -24.60 -5.10 8.08
C GLU A 153 -25.81 -5.41 8.97
N ARG A 154 -25.59 -5.96 10.17
CA ARG A 154 -26.67 -6.26 11.11
C ARG A 154 -27.30 -4.99 11.68
N VAL A 155 -26.50 -3.98 12.01
CA VAL A 155 -26.97 -2.71 12.57
C VAL A 155 -27.76 -1.91 11.53
N PHE A 156 -27.20 -1.72 10.33
CA PHE A 156 -27.83 -0.91 9.28
C PHE A 156 -28.86 -1.68 8.44
N GLY A 157 -28.76 -3.01 8.39
CA GLY A 157 -29.75 -3.86 7.72
C GLY A 157 -30.99 -4.16 8.56
N ALA A 158 -30.96 -3.89 9.87
CA ALA A 158 -32.12 -4.01 10.76
C ALA A 158 -32.98 -2.72 10.84
N GLU A 159 -32.56 -1.63 10.17
CA GLU A 159 -33.29 -0.35 10.11
C GLU A 159 -34.28 -0.26 8.92
N VAL A 160 -34.65 -1.38 8.29
CA VAL A 160 -35.59 -1.46 7.15
C VAL A 160 -36.87 -2.20 7.51
#